data_AF-A0A2G5TS15-F1
#
_entry.id   AF-A0A2G5TS15-F1
#
_cell.length_a   1.000
_cell.length_b   1.000
_cell.length_c   1.000
_cell.angle_alpha   90.00
_cell.angle_beta   90.00
_cell.angle_gamma   90.00
#
_symmetry.space_group_name_H-M   'P 1'
#
loop_
_entity.id
_entity.type
_entity.pdbx_description
1 polymer ?
#
loop_
_entity_poly.entity_id
_entity_poly.type
_entity_poly.pdbx_seq_one_letter_code
_entity_poly.pdbx_strand_id
1 'polypeptide(L)'
;MGFYKNSQFIGLYLYVWQNLMLLSSCILYIPIGLSIRKFSHLASFQGNQPQRYILWQLVTVVLVKFIYTITYAIIILSSPKIEIDIGEALVNMKTTDALAFPLVIQFSYLGCNRQNLKTFLKSLRLKKLGKLFGNGQVEDRNQSIYMSRSSTLVTP
;
A
#
# COMPACT_ATOMS: atom_id res chain seq x y z
N MET A 1 -5.30 29.58 -26.37
CA MET A 1 -5.37 28.10 -26.53
C MET A 1 -3.99 27.43 -26.62
N GLY A 2 -3.04 27.93 -27.44
CA GLY A 2 -1.73 27.29 -27.65
C GLY A 2 -0.80 27.22 -26.43
N PHE A 3 -0.74 28.28 -25.62
CA PHE A 3 0.08 28.31 -24.39
C PHE A 3 -0.30 27.24 -23.36
N TYR A 4 -1.59 26.97 -23.20
CA TYR A 4 -2.09 25.98 -22.25
C TYR A 4 -1.70 24.56 -22.66
N LYS A 5 -1.83 24.22 -23.95
CA LYS A 5 -1.38 22.93 -24.49
C LYS A 5 0.13 22.73 -24.31
N ASN A 6 0.95 23.74 -24.60
CA ASN A 6 2.39 23.68 -24.37
C ASN A 6 2.73 23.45 -22.89
N SER A 7 2.04 24.12 -21.97
CA SER A 7 2.22 23.91 -20.53
C SER A 7 1.86 22.49 -20.08
N GLN A 8 0.84 21.88 -20.67
CA GLN A 8 0.46 20.49 -20.37
C GLN A 8 1.52 19.50 -20.87
N PHE A 9 2.05 19.68 -22.09
CA PHE A 9 3.12 18.83 -22.62
C PHE A 9 4.41 18.92 -21.80
N ILE A 10 4.79 20.13 -21.38
CA ILE A 10 5.92 20.34 -20.46
C ILE A 10 5.68 19.60 -19.14
N GLY A 11 4.47 19.69 -18.58
CA GLY A 11 4.10 18.96 -17.37
C GLY A 11 4.23 17.44 -17.52
N LEU A 12 3.78 16.89 -18.64
CA LEU A 12 3.87 15.46 -18.94
C LEU A 12 5.33 15.00 -19.05
N TYR A 13 6.16 15.78 -19.75
CA TYR A 13 7.59 15.49 -19.89
C TYR A 13 8.29 15.45 -18.53
N LEU A 14 8.05 16.45 -17.68
CA LEU A 14 8.60 16.51 -16.33
C LEU A 14 8.14 15.31 -15.47
N TYR A 15 6.89 14.89 -15.62
CA TYR A 15 6.37 13.72 -14.90
C TYR A 15 7.05 12.42 -15.34
N VAL A 16 7.19 12.18 -16.64
CA VAL A 16 7.91 11.00 -17.17
C VAL A 16 9.36 10.99 -16.67
N TRP A 17 10.03 12.14 -16.75
CA TRP A 17 11.40 12.30 -16.26
C TRP A 17 11.55 11.98 -14.77
N GLN A 18 10.63 12.47 -13.93
CA GLN A 18 10.62 12.19 -12.50
C GLN A 18 10.49 10.69 -12.20
N ASN A 19 9.66 9.96 -12.97
CA ASN A 19 9.51 8.51 -12.81
C ASN A 19 10.76 7.74 -13.24
N LEU A 20 11.45 8.19 -14.30
CA LEU A 20 12.74 7.62 -14.72
C LEU A 20 13.80 7.80 -13.63
N MET A 21 13.92 8.99 -13.06
CA MET A 21 14.83 9.27 -11.94
C MET A 21 14.56 8.39 -10.72
N LEU A 22 13.27 8.15 -10.42
CA LEU A 22 12.86 7.27 -9.35
C LEU A 22 13.26 5.81 -9.60
N LEU A 23 13.10 5.31 -10.83
CA LEU A 23 13.52 3.96 -11.22
C LEU A 23 15.05 3.80 -11.10
N SER A 24 15.81 4.77 -11.61
CA SER A 24 17.27 4.79 -11.47
C SER A 24 17.69 4.78 -10.00
N SER A 25 17.00 5.57 -9.16
CA SER A 25 17.25 5.60 -7.71
C SER A 25 17.01 4.23 -7.07
N CYS A 26 15.93 3.53 -7.44
CA CYS A 26 15.65 2.19 -6.92
C CYS A 26 16.72 1.16 -7.32
N ILE A 27 17.16 1.18 -8.59
CA ILE A 27 18.20 0.26 -9.09
C ILE A 27 19.52 0.49 -8.36
N LEU A 28 19.93 1.75 -8.22
CA LEU A 28 21.18 2.13 -7.54
C LEU A 28 21.14 1.81 -6.04
N TYR A 29 19.96 1.75 -5.44
CA TYR A 29 19.84 1.51 -4.01
C TYR A 29 20.01 0.04 -3.60
N ILE A 30 19.79 -0.91 -4.52
CA ILE A 30 20.04 -2.34 -4.30
C ILE A 30 21.54 -2.63 -4.02
N PRO A 31 22.50 -2.22 -4.86
CA PRO A 31 23.92 -2.45 -4.61
C PRO A 31 24.45 -1.67 -3.40
N ILE A 32 23.93 -0.46 -3.14
CA ILE A 32 24.22 0.31 -1.92
C ILE A 32 23.71 -0.44 -0.68
N GLY A 33 22.52 -1.04 -0.78
CA GLY A 33 21.95 -1.97 0.20
C GLY A 33 22.91 -3.09 0.59
N LEU A 34 23.49 -3.75 -0.42
CA LEU A 34 24.41 -4.87 -0.25
C LEU A 34 25.79 -4.44 0.24
N SER A 35 26.33 -3.33 -0.26
CA SER A 35 27.66 -2.85 0.13
C SER A 35 27.72 -2.42 1.58
N ILE A 36 26.65 -1.80 2.10
CA ILE A 36 26.60 -1.35 3.49
C ILE A 36 26.43 -2.52 4.47
N ARG A 37 25.76 -3.61 4.07
CA ARG A 37 25.68 -4.84 4.90
C ARG A 37 27.07 -5.40 5.23
N LYS A 38 28.07 -5.18 4.36
CA LYS A 38 29.47 -5.56 4.58
C LYS A 38 30.12 -4.82 5.75
N PHE A 39 29.65 -3.64 6.11
CA PHE A 39 30.17 -2.80 7.21
C PHE A 39 29.29 -2.85 8.48
N SER A 40 28.31 -3.78 8.53
CA SER A 40 27.32 -3.88 9.61
C SER A 40 27.88 -4.24 11.00
N HIS A 41 29.17 -4.51 11.12
CA HIS A 41 29.83 -4.85 12.40
C HIS A 41 30.08 -3.61 13.30
N LEU A 42 30.04 -2.39 12.75
CA LEU A 42 30.30 -1.19 13.55
C LEU A 42 29.13 -0.88 14.50
N ALA A 43 29.42 -0.57 15.76
CA ALA A 43 28.42 -0.30 16.81
C ALA A 43 27.47 0.87 16.49
N SER A 44 27.94 1.88 15.74
CA SER A 44 27.11 2.98 15.21
C SER A 44 26.00 2.52 14.26
N PHE A 45 26.15 1.32 13.67
CA PHE A 45 25.20 0.71 12.75
C PHE A 45 24.06 -0.04 13.44
N GLN A 46 24.18 -0.33 14.75
CA GLN A 46 23.16 -1.08 15.50
C GLN A 46 22.08 -0.17 16.11
N GLY A 47 22.39 1.10 16.38
CA GLY A 47 21.52 2.01 17.16
C GLY A 47 20.45 2.74 16.35
N ASN A 48 20.72 3.12 15.10
CA ASN A 48 19.75 3.76 14.20
C ASN A 48 20.19 3.52 12.76
N GLN A 49 19.45 2.72 11.99
CA GLN A 49 19.76 2.46 10.58
C GLN A 49 18.88 3.32 9.67
N PRO A 50 19.26 4.58 9.37
CA PRO A 50 18.54 5.42 8.40
C PRO A 50 18.42 4.73 7.04
N GLN A 51 19.36 3.84 6.73
CA GLN A 51 19.32 3.00 5.54
C GLN A 51 18.07 2.12 5.45
N ARG A 52 17.57 1.57 6.58
CA ARG A 52 16.33 0.78 6.61
C ARG A 52 15.12 1.65 6.30
N TYR A 53 15.13 2.89 6.77
CA TYR A 53 14.08 3.85 6.47
C TYR A 53 14.01 4.17 4.99
N ILE A 54 15.15 4.48 4.38
CA ILE A 54 15.23 4.77 2.94
C ILE A 54 14.89 3.52 2.10
N LEU A 55 15.28 2.30 2.54
CA LEU A 55 14.88 1.04 1.88
C LEU A 55 13.36 0.86 1.88
N TRP A 56 12.73 0.95 3.05
CA TRP A 56 11.29 0.81 3.18
C TRP A 56 10.55 1.91 2.43
N GLN A 57 11.07 3.13 2.45
CA GLN A 57 10.51 4.25 1.71
C GLN A 57 10.51 3.99 0.20
N LEU A 58 11.62 3.52 -0.37
CA LEU A 58 11.65 3.17 -1.80
C LEU A 58 10.71 2.02 -2.13
N VAL A 59 10.67 0.96 -1.31
CA VAL A 59 9.73 -0.16 -1.50
C VAL A 59 8.28 0.32 -1.47
N THR A 60 7.93 1.15 -0.49
CA THR A 60 6.58 1.69 -0.35
C THR A 60 6.21 2.62 -1.50
N VAL A 61 7.10 3.52 -1.94
CA VAL A 61 6.85 4.41 -3.10
C VAL A 61 6.59 3.58 -4.36
N VAL A 62 7.42 2.57 -4.63
CA VAL A 62 7.25 1.70 -5.81
C VAL A 62 5.94 0.94 -5.74
N LEU A 63 5.61 0.33 -4.60
CA LEU A 63 4.34 -0.39 -4.42
C LEU A 63 3.13 0.52 -4.65
N VAL A 64 3.16 1.72 -4.09
CA VAL A 64 2.08 2.70 -4.22
C VAL A 64 1.93 3.15 -5.67
N LYS A 65 3.02 3.44 -6.39
CA LYS A 65 2.95 3.77 -7.83
C LYS A 65 2.44 2.61 -8.69
N PHE A 66 2.84 1.37 -8.40
CA PHE A 66 2.31 0.19 -9.09
C PHE A 66 0.80 0.03 -8.90
N ILE A 67 0.31 0.16 -7.65
CA ILE A 67 -1.13 0.07 -7.36
C ILE A 67 -1.91 1.12 -8.16
N TYR A 68 -1.47 2.38 -8.14
CA TYR A 68 -2.15 3.44 -8.90
C TYR A 68 -2.15 3.18 -10.40
N THR A 69 -1.03 2.71 -10.95
CA THR A 69 -0.91 2.41 -12.38
C THR A 69 -1.87 1.29 -12.79
N ILE A 70 -1.96 0.23 -11.98
CA ILE A 70 -2.89 -0.88 -12.21
C ILE A 70 -4.34 -0.42 -12.11
N THR A 71 -4.70 0.37 -11.09
CA THR A 71 -6.06 0.91 -10.94
C THR A 71 -6.45 1.77 -12.14
N TYR A 72 -5.56 2.64 -12.60
CA TYR A 72 -5.82 3.49 -13.76
C TYR A 72 -5.98 2.66 -15.04
N ALA A 73 -5.15 1.63 -15.22
CA ALA A 73 -5.27 0.70 -16.35
C ALA A 73 -6.60 -0.06 -16.37
N ILE A 74 -7.08 -0.53 -15.20
CA ILE A 74 -8.38 -1.19 -15.08
C ILE A 74 -9.53 -0.25 -15.44
N ILE A 75 -9.48 1.01 -14.98
CA ILE A 75 -10.51 2.01 -15.28
C ILE A 75 -10.59 2.29 -16.78
N ILE A 76 -9.43 2.50 -17.43
CA ILE A 76 -9.34 2.71 -18.88
C ILE A 76 -9.91 1.51 -19.64
N LEU A 77 -9.52 0.29 -19.25
CA LEU A 77 -10.00 -0.94 -19.90
C LEU A 77 -11.51 -1.12 -19.74
N SER A 78 -12.07 -0.74 -18.58
CA SER A 78 -13.51 -0.89 -18.28
C SER A 78 -14.37 0.17 -18.99
N SER A 79 -13.79 1.31 -19.37
CA SER A 79 -14.51 2.44 -19.96
C SER A 79 -13.83 2.93 -21.24
N PRO A 80 -13.98 2.19 -22.36
CA PRO A 80 -13.27 2.48 -23.62
C PRO A 80 -13.73 3.77 -24.33
N LYS A 81 -14.75 4.47 -23.80
CA LYS A 81 -15.32 5.71 -24.38
C LYS A 81 -14.87 6.99 -23.67
N ILE A 82 -13.99 6.90 -22.68
CA ILE A 82 -13.49 8.09 -21.97
C ILE A 82 -12.45 8.77 -22.87
N GLU A 83 -12.80 9.94 -23.43
CA GLU A 83 -11.79 10.86 -23.95
C GLU A 83 -11.03 11.45 -22.77
N ILE A 84 -9.77 11.05 -22.62
CA ILE A 84 -8.91 11.53 -21.53
C ILE A 84 -8.31 12.87 -21.97
N ASP A 85 -8.75 13.97 -21.36
CA ASP A 85 -8.03 15.24 -21.45
C ASP A 85 -6.70 15.12 -20.70
N ILE A 86 -5.62 15.50 -21.37
CA ILE A 86 -4.25 15.47 -20.83
C ILE A 86 -4.15 16.37 -19.59
N GLY A 87 -4.89 17.49 -19.58
CA GLY A 87 -4.94 18.41 -18.45
C GLY A 87 -5.51 17.77 -17.19
N GLU A 88 -6.68 17.15 -17.32
CA GLU A 88 -7.37 16.49 -16.22
C GLU A 88 -6.56 15.29 -15.70
N ALA A 89 -6.00 14.48 -16.60
CA ALA A 89 -5.14 13.35 -16.23
C ALA A 89 -3.92 13.82 -15.42
N LEU A 90 -3.28 14.92 -15.81
CA LEU A 90 -2.09 15.44 -15.15
C LEU A 90 -2.40 16.03 -13.77
N VAL A 91 -3.56 16.67 -13.60
CA VAL A 91 -4.05 17.12 -12.29
C VAL A 91 -4.31 15.93 -11.38
N ASN A 92 -5.00 14.90 -11.87
CA ASN A 92 -5.31 13.69 -11.10
C ASN A 92 -4.06 12.92 -10.67
N MET A 93 -3.03 12.87 -11.53
CA MET A 93 -1.75 12.24 -11.17
C MET A 93 -1.03 13.03 -10.07
N LYS A 94 -0.98 14.37 -10.16
CA LYS A 94 -0.33 15.21 -9.16
C LYS A 94 -1.04 15.19 -7.81
N THR A 95 -2.37 15.22 -7.80
CA THR A 95 -3.15 15.14 -6.56
C THR A 95 -2.96 13.77 -5.89
N THR A 96 -2.92 12.70 -6.68
CA THR A 96 -2.65 11.35 -6.17
C THR A 96 -1.25 11.24 -5.57
N ASP A 97 -0.22 11.76 -6.25
CA ASP A 97 1.16 11.76 -5.72
C ASP A 97 1.27 12.60 -4.42
N ALA A 98 0.55 13.73 -4.32
CA ALA A 98 0.51 14.54 -3.11
C ALA A 98 -0.14 13.82 -1.92
N LEU A 99 -1.22 13.07 -2.16
CA LEU A 99 -1.88 12.24 -1.14
C LEU A 99 -1.08 10.99 -0.78
N ALA A 100 -0.31 10.45 -1.73
CA ALA A 100 0.55 9.31 -1.52
C ALA A 100 1.72 9.62 -0.59
N PHE A 101 2.23 10.85 -0.60
CA PHE A 101 3.40 11.25 0.17
C PHE A 101 3.28 11.00 1.69
N PRO A 102 2.24 11.47 2.41
CA PRO A 102 2.07 11.16 3.83
C PRO A 102 1.84 9.66 4.08
N LEU A 103 1.14 8.96 3.18
CA LEU A 103 0.92 7.52 3.29
C LEU A 103 2.24 6.76 3.21
N VAL A 104 3.10 7.11 2.25
CA VAL A 104 4.43 6.52 2.09
C VAL A 104 5.24 6.70 3.36
N ILE A 105 5.25 7.88 3.96
CA ILE A 105 5.99 8.15 5.20
C ILE A 105 5.49 7.27 6.34
N GLN A 106 4.16 7.14 6.52
CA GLN A 106 3.57 6.32 7.57
C GLN A 106 3.87 4.82 7.38
N PHE A 107 3.75 4.32 6.16
CA PHE A 107 4.08 2.93 5.85
C PHE A 107 5.58 2.64 6.00
N SER A 108 6.44 3.59 5.64
CA SER A 108 7.89 3.48 5.83
C SER A 108 8.24 3.41 7.31
N TYR A 109 7.62 4.29 8.12
CA TYR A 109 7.78 4.28 9.58
C TYR A 109 7.31 2.97 10.20
N LEU A 110 6.15 2.46 9.75
CA LEU A 110 5.61 1.18 10.22
C LEU A 110 6.53 0.01 9.85
N GLY A 111 7.07 -0.01 8.63
CA GLY A 111 8.00 -1.05 8.16
C GLY A 111 9.34 -1.05 8.90
N CYS A 112 9.80 0.13 9.33
CA CYS A 112 11.02 0.26 10.13
C CYS A 112 10.86 -0.26 11.55
N ASN A 113 9.68 -0.09 12.17
CA ASN A 113 9.40 -0.67 13.48
C ASN A 113 8.89 -2.11 13.33
N ARG A 114 9.83 -3.07 13.37
CA ARG A 114 9.55 -4.51 13.23
C ARG A 114 8.46 -5.03 14.17
N GLN A 115 8.31 -4.45 15.37
CA GLN A 115 7.24 -4.83 16.30
C GLN A 115 5.88 -4.28 15.83
N ASN A 116 5.81 -3.01 15.44
CA ASN A 116 4.58 -2.41 14.91
C ASN A 116 4.12 -3.08 13.61
N LEU A 117 5.05 -3.44 12.72
CA LEU A 117 4.74 -4.19 11.49
C LEU A 117 4.15 -5.57 11.81
N LYS A 118 4.71 -6.30 12.77
CA LYS A 118 4.19 -7.61 13.20
C LYS A 118 2.77 -7.48 13.76
N THR A 119 2.52 -6.47 14.59
CA THR A 119 1.19 -6.18 15.14
C THR A 119 0.19 -5.84 14.04
N PHE A 120 0.59 -5.00 13.07
CA PHE A 120 -0.24 -4.64 11.92
C PHE A 120 -0.57 -5.86 11.04
N LEU A 121 0.41 -6.68 10.66
CA LEU A 121 0.20 -7.90 9.89
C LEU A 121 -0.70 -8.90 10.63
N LYS A 122 -0.54 -9.03 11.96
CA LYS A 122 -1.43 -9.84 12.80
C LYS A 122 -2.87 -9.31 12.74
N SER A 123 -3.07 -8.00 12.80
CA SER A 123 -4.40 -7.39 12.67
C SER A 123 -5.04 -7.62 11.29
N LEU A 124 -4.26 -7.62 10.20
CA LEU A 124 -4.75 -7.96 8.85
C LEU A 124 -5.14 -9.43 8.73
N ARG A 125 -4.35 -10.35 9.31
CA ARG A 125 -4.69 -11.79 9.34
C ARG A 125 -5.93 -12.06 10.20
N LEU A 126 -6.08 -11.35 11.32
CA LEU A 126 -7.24 -11.47 12.20
C LEU A 126 -8.52 -10.95 11.55
N LYS A 127 -8.47 -9.86 10.77
CA LYS A 127 -9.65 -9.38 10.01
C LYS A 127 -10.13 -10.37 8.95
N LYS A 128 -9.23 -11.15 8.34
CA LYS A 128 -9.60 -12.25 7.41
C LYS A 128 -10.20 -13.47 8.13
N LEU A 129 -9.76 -13.78 9.35
CA LEU A 129 -10.24 -14.95 10.11
C LEU A 129 -11.49 -14.67 10.95
N GLY A 130 -11.66 -13.45 11.48
CA GLY A 130 -12.82 -13.07 12.28
C GLY A 130 -14.14 -13.11 11.50
N LYS A 131 -14.11 -12.86 10.19
CA LYS A 131 -15.29 -13.03 9.31
C LYS A 131 -15.63 -14.49 9.01
N LEU A 132 -14.71 -15.44 9.20
CA LEU A 132 -14.94 -16.89 9.04
C LEU A 132 -15.42 -17.54 10.34
N PHE A 133 -14.94 -17.07 11.50
CA PHE A 133 -15.34 -17.62 12.81
C PHE A 133 -16.54 -16.93 13.46
N GLY A 134 -16.84 -15.67 13.11
CA GLY A 134 -17.95 -14.91 13.70
C GLY A 134 -19.35 -15.38 13.30
N ASN A 135 -19.49 -16.03 12.15
CA ASN A 135 -20.77 -16.63 11.73
C ASN A 135 -20.98 -18.06 12.28
N GLY A 136 -19.92 -18.82 12.57
CA GLY A 136 -20.06 -20.19 13.08
C GLY A 136 -20.50 -20.26 14.55
N GLN A 137 -20.01 -19.36 15.41
CA GLN A 137 -20.33 -19.41 16.84
C GLN A 137 -21.72 -18.88 17.22
N VAL A 138 -22.36 -18.09 16.34
CA VAL A 138 -23.72 -17.58 16.58
C VAL A 138 -24.77 -18.63 16.20
N GLU A 139 -24.53 -19.41 15.14
CA GLU A 139 -25.40 -20.51 14.70
C GLU A 139 -25.44 -21.64 15.75
N ASP A 140 -24.26 -22.10 16.22
CA ASP A 140 -24.15 -23.19 17.21
C ASP A 140 -24.77 -22.82 18.57
N ARG A 141 -24.61 -21.56 19.00
CA ARG A 141 -25.20 -21.11 20.27
C ARG A 141 -26.72 -21.06 20.18
N ASN A 142 -27.28 -20.58 19.07
CA ASN A 142 -28.72 -20.56 18.87
C ASN A 142 -29.30 -21.98 18.74
N GLN A 143 -28.66 -22.88 17.99
CA GLN A 143 -29.08 -24.29 17.89
C GLN A 143 -29.07 -25.01 19.25
N SER A 144 -28.06 -24.77 20.09
CA SER A 144 -28.02 -25.36 21.44
C SER A 144 -29.16 -24.86 22.34
N ILE A 145 -29.57 -23.59 22.20
CA ILE A 145 -30.69 -23.01 22.94
C ILE A 145 -32.03 -23.61 22.46
N TYR A 146 -32.21 -23.83 21.16
CA TYR A 146 -33.41 -24.48 20.63
C TYR A 146 -33.51 -25.96 21.04
N MET A 147 -32.39 -26.70 21.06
CA MET A 147 -32.36 -28.08 21.54
C MET A 147 -32.61 -28.19 23.06
N SER A 148 -32.13 -27.24 23.86
CA SER A 148 -32.35 -27.22 25.31
C SER A 148 -33.79 -26.85 25.69
N ARG A 149 -34.49 -26.04 24.87
CA ARG A 149 -35.89 -25.65 25.13
C ARG A 149 -36.91 -26.70 24.67
N SER A 150 -36.57 -27.51 23.66
CA SER A 150 -37.43 -28.59 23.16
C SER A 150 -37.42 -29.81 24.07
N SER A 151 -36.34 -30.03 24.84
CA SER A 151 -36.21 -31.15 25.78
C SER A 151 -36.91 -30.91 27.12
N THR A 152 -37.19 -29.66 27.48
CA THR A 152 -37.94 -29.30 28.70
C THR A 152 -39.47 -29.33 28.54
N LEU A 153 -39.99 -29.56 27.33
CA LEU A 153 -41.42 -29.57 27.03
C LEU A 153 -42.00 -30.99 26.84
N VAL A 154 -41.18 -32.04 27.02
CA VAL A 154 -41.59 -33.44 26.85
C VAL A 154 -41.27 -34.22 28.13
N THR A 155 -41.95 -33.88 29.21
CA THR A 155 -42.12 -34.80 30.35
C THR A 155 -43.59 -34.74 30.76
N PRO A 156 -44.37 -35.81 30.51
CA PRO A 156 -45.77 -35.91 30.96
C PRO A 156 -45.87 -36.08 32.49
#